data_AF-Q6X9H0-F1
#
_entry.id   AF-Q6X9H0-F1
#
_cell.length_a   1.000
_cell.length_b   1.000
_cell.length_c   1.000
_cell.angle_alpha   90.00
_cell.angle_beta   90.00
_cell.angle_gamma   90.00
#
_symmetry.space_group_name_H-M   'P 1'
#
loop_
_entity.id
_entity.type
_entity.pdbx_description
1 polymer ?
#
loop_
_entity_poly.entity_id
_entity_poly.type
_entity_poly.pdbx_seq_one_letter_code
_entity_poly.pdbx_strand_id
1 'polypeptide(L)'
;WWKVFGDNVGVEYEGNCESFEKGKKIIVSTPFTTAKCLDKAEAMIIDEVHHAFGDARYEEILVNLEPRFLIGFTALLPSYKKYLIDPRLIKLLGQPEYLVYDFKSLTKIDPSFKLPKAIADIFDSEFNNLEDSVYEAFFKGLIKGNKETIKFLELTFYTYGKEAFCESYRRLIGK
;
A
#
# COMPACT_ATOMS: atom_id res chain seq x y z
N TRP A 1 -9.89 -14.11 -17.21
CA TRP A 1 -9.87 -15.54 -16.87
C TRP A 1 -10.99 -16.33 -17.52
N TRP A 2 -12.27 -16.12 -17.16
CA TRP A 2 -13.39 -16.93 -17.71
C TRP A 2 -13.48 -16.94 -19.25
N LYS A 3 -13.28 -15.79 -19.92
CA LYS A 3 -13.25 -15.70 -21.40
C LYS A 3 -12.19 -16.59 -22.07
N VAL A 4 -11.12 -16.94 -21.36
CA VAL A 4 -9.97 -17.69 -21.90
C VAL A 4 -10.05 -19.16 -21.51
N PHE A 5 -10.46 -19.45 -20.28
CA PHE A 5 -10.39 -20.81 -19.71
C PHE A 5 -11.77 -21.45 -19.44
N GLY A 6 -12.86 -20.72 -19.72
CA GLY A 6 -14.24 -21.20 -19.62
C GLY A 6 -14.56 -21.78 -18.24
N ASP A 7 -15.19 -22.95 -18.25
CA ASP A 7 -15.67 -23.64 -17.04
C ASP A 7 -14.57 -24.17 -16.12
N ASN A 8 -13.29 -24.08 -16.50
CA ASN A 8 -12.19 -24.43 -15.61
C ASN A 8 -11.92 -23.36 -14.55
N VAL A 9 -12.57 -22.19 -14.66
CA VAL A 9 -12.43 -21.06 -13.73
C VAL A 9 -13.51 -21.12 -12.66
N GLY A 10 -13.08 -21.06 -11.41
CA GLY A 10 -13.89 -20.77 -10.24
C GLY A 10 -13.56 -19.39 -9.67
N VAL A 11 -14.51 -18.82 -8.94
CA VAL A 11 -14.34 -17.52 -8.28
C VAL A 11 -14.88 -17.66 -6.87
N GLU A 12 -14.05 -17.39 -5.88
CA GLU A 12 -14.39 -17.56 -4.47
C GLU A 12 -14.07 -16.30 -3.67
N TYR A 13 -15.12 -15.55 -3.40
CA TYR A 13 -15.10 -14.42 -2.49
C TYR A 13 -15.87 -14.80 -1.21
N GLU A 14 -15.61 -14.11 -0.11
CA GLU A 14 -16.35 -14.28 1.16
C GLU A 14 -16.17 -15.64 1.87
N GLY A 15 -15.12 -16.41 1.56
CA GLY A 15 -14.76 -17.61 2.32
C GLY A 15 -15.53 -18.88 1.95
N ASN A 16 -16.19 -18.91 0.78
CA ASN A 16 -16.74 -20.13 0.19
C ASN A 16 -15.64 -21.00 -0.44
N CYS A 17 -15.78 -22.32 -0.37
CA CYS A 17 -14.81 -23.30 -0.89
C CYS A 17 -15.35 -24.11 -2.09
N GLU A 18 -16.54 -23.80 -2.61
CA GLU A 18 -17.25 -24.61 -3.59
C GLU A 18 -16.44 -24.90 -4.87
N SER A 19 -15.75 -23.89 -5.42
CA SER A 19 -14.90 -24.04 -6.60
C SER A 19 -13.67 -24.92 -6.34
N PHE A 20 -13.15 -24.90 -5.11
CA PHE A 20 -12.05 -25.77 -4.69
C PHE A 20 -12.54 -27.22 -4.60
N GLU A 21 -13.69 -27.43 -3.96
CA GLU A 21 -14.32 -28.76 -3.83
C GLU A 21 -14.73 -29.36 -5.18
N LYS A 22 -15.19 -28.52 -6.11
CA LYS A 22 -15.50 -28.90 -7.49
C LYS A 22 -14.26 -29.16 -8.35
N GLY A 23 -13.05 -28.99 -7.82
CA GLY A 23 -11.80 -29.26 -8.52
C GLY A 23 -11.57 -28.34 -9.72
N LYS A 24 -12.01 -27.08 -9.64
CA LYS A 24 -11.69 -26.07 -10.67
C LYS A 24 -10.18 -25.89 -10.76
N LYS A 25 -9.64 -25.81 -11.98
CA LYS A 25 -8.19 -25.72 -12.21
C LYS A 25 -7.63 -24.32 -11.94
N ILE A 26 -8.43 -23.30 -12.17
CA ILE A 26 -8.07 -21.90 -11.95
C ILE A 26 -9.09 -21.33 -10.98
N ILE A 27 -8.64 -20.81 -9.85
CA ILE A 27 -9.52 -20.22 -8.85
C ILE A 27 -9.04 -18.81 -8.55
N VAL A 28 -9.96 -17.85 -8.68
CA VAL A 28 -9.72 -16.46 -8.31
C VAL A 28 -10.35 -16.23 -6.94
N SER A 29 -9.54 -15.96 -5.93
CA SER A 29 -10.01 -15.85 -4.55
C SER A 29 -9.26 -14.80 -3.75
N THR A 30 -9.83 -14.46 -2.58
CA THR A 30 -9.11 -13.66 -1.58
C THR A 30 -8.10 -14.54 -0.83
N PRO A 31 -7.01 -13.97 -0.30
CA PRO A 31 -6.00 -14.69 0.47
C PRO A 31 -6.60 -15.51 1.63
N PHE A 32 -7.52 -14.90 2.40
CA PHE A 32 -8.20 -15.59 3.50
C PHE A 32 -9.01 -16.79 3.06
N THR A 33 -9.65 -16.71 1.88
CA THR A 33 -10.40 -17.83 1.31
C THR A 33 -9.46 -18.93 0.86
N THR A 34 -8.36 -18.56 0.19
CA THR A 34 -7.31 -19.52 -0.21
C THR A 34 -6.73 -20.27 0.99
N ALA A 35 -6.40 -19.56 2.07
CA ALA A 35 -5.86 -20.14 3.29
C ALA A 35 -6.77 -21.20 3.94
N LYS A 36 -8.09 -21.00 3.81
CA LYS A 36 -9.11 -21.89 4.38
C LYS A 36 -9.38 -23.10 3.50
N CYS A 37 -9.40 -22.91 2.19
CA CYS A 37 -9.95 -23.88 1.24
C CYS A 37 -8.88 -24.68 0.48
N LEU A 38 -7.60 -24.35 0.63
CA LEU A 38 -6.52 -24.96 -0.12
C LEU A 38 -5.33 -25.30 0.77
N ASP A 39 -4.88 -26.54 0.68
CA ASP A 39 -3.70 -27.01 1.42
C ASP A 39 -2.39 -26.82 0.63
N LYS A 40 -2.45 -26.92 -0.70
CA LYS A 40 -1.31 -26.74 -1.60
C LYS A 40 -1.70 -26.10 -2.92
N ALA A 41 -0.83 -25.24 -3.44
CA ALA A 41 -0.97 -24.64 -4.76
C ALA A 41 0.20 -25.05 -5.66
N GLU A 42 -0.03 -25.34 -6.94
CA GLU A 42 1.08 -25.50 -7.88
C GLU A 42 1.67 -24.13 -8.27
N ALA A 43 0.79 -23.17 -8.59
CA ALA A 43 1.16 -21.83 -8.96
C ALA A 43 0.21 -20.81 -8.31
N MET A 44 0.75 -19.66 -7.95
CA MET A 44 -0.01 -18.55 -7.37
C MET A 44 0.27 -17.26 -8.12
N ILE A 45 -0.81 -16.53 -8.40
CA ILE A 45 -0.76 -15.18 -8.95
C ILE A 45 -1.37 -14.25 -7.91
N ILE A 46 -0.58 -13.28 -7.44
CA ILE A 46 -1.01 -12.26 -6.48
C ILE A 46 -1.21 -10.95 -7.21
N ASP A 47 -2.41 -10.40 -7.12
CA ASP A 47 -2.68 -9.02 -7.49
C ASP A 47 -2.37 -8.08 -6.33
N GLU A 48 -1.88 -6.88 -6.64
CA GLU A 48 -1.39 -5.89 -5.67
C GLU A 48 -0.41 -6.46 -4.63
N VAL A 49 0.63 -7.15 -5.10
CA VAL A 49 1.60 -7.87 -4.25
C VAL A 49 2.31 -6.98 -3.22
N HIS A 50 2.31 -5.66 -3.42
CA HIS A 50 2.84 -4.72 -2.44
C HIS A 50 2.07 -4.76 -1.11
N HIS A 51 0.84 -5.26 -1.05
CA HIS A 51 0.13 -5.51 0.20
C HIS A 51 0.60 -6.79 0.92
N ALA A 52 1.09 -7.78 0.17
CA ALA A 52 1.52 -9.06 0.73
C ALA A 52 2.86 -8.96 1.48
N PHE A 53 3.81 -8.18 0.96
CA PHE A 53 5.15 -8.08 1.56
C PHE A 53 5.12 -7.32 2.89
N GLY A 54 5.59 -7.99 3.95
CA GLY A 54 5.55 -7.51 5.33
C GLY A 54 4.20 -7.67 6.04
N ASP A 55 3.21 -8.33 5.43
CA ASP A 55 1.97 -8.73 6.12
C ASP A 55 2.08 -10.20 6.52
N ALA A 56 2.24 -10.45 7.82
CA ALA A 56 2.43 -11.78 8.38
C ALA A 56 1.33 -12.77 7.97
N ARG A 57 0.08 -12.32 7.80
CA ARG A 57 -1.03 -13.19 7.42
C ARG A 57 -0.87 -13.67 5.98
N TYR A 58 -0.49 -12.76 5.08
CA TYR A 58 -0.23 -13.12 3.68
C TYR A 58 0.99 -14.04 3.58
N GLU A 59 2.07 -13.71 4.27
CA GLU A 59 3.31 -14.48 4.24
C GLU A 59 3.11 -15.90 4.75
N GLU A 60 2.37 -16.09 5.85
CA GLU A 60 2.02 -17.42 6.35
C GLU A 60 1.24 -18.23 5.31
N ILE A 61 0.25 -17.62 4.65
CA ILE A 61 -0.53 -18.30 3.61
C ILE A 61 0.37 -18.75 2.46
N LEU A 62 1.24 -17.87 1.98
CA LEU A 62 2.13 -18.17 0.85
C LEU A 62 3.17 -19.24 1.20
N VAL A 63 3.70 -19.21 2.43
CA VAL A 63 4.66 -20.20 2.90
C VAL A 63 3.96 -21.57 3.06
N ASN A 64 2.78 -21.60 3.66
CA ASN A 64 2.05 -22.84 3.95
C ASN A 64 1.56 -23.54 2.67
N LEU A 65 1.15 -22.78 1.66
CA LEU A 65 0.68 -23.35 0.39
C LEU A 65 1.81 -23.96 -0.45
N GLU A 66 3.07 -23.70 -0.10
CA GLU A 66 4.27 -24.20 -0.76
C GLU A 66 4.21 -24.16 -2.30
N PRO A 67 3.91 -23.00 -2.93
CA PRO A 67 3.77 -22.94 -4.38
C PRO A 67 5.08 -23.26 -5.08
N ARG A 68 4.99 -23.87 -6.27
CA ARG A 68 6.15 -24.03 -7.17
C ARG A 68 6.47 -22.74 -7.93
N PHE A 69 5.43 -21.97 -8.26
CA PHE A 69 5.56 -20.69 -8.95
C PHE A 69 4.78 -19.61 -8.22
N LEU A 70 5.41 -18.46 -7.99
CA LEU A 70 4.76 -17.28 -7.40
C LEU A 70 5.00 -16.07 -8.30
N ILE A 71 3.91 -15.48 -8.78
CA ILE A 71 3.94 -14.30 -9.65
C ILE A 71 3.14 -13.19 -8.98
N GLY A 72 3.76 -12.03 -8.82
CA GLY A 72 3.12 -10.85 -8.24
C GLY A 72 2.97 -9.73 -9.26
N PHE A 73 1.78 -9.15 -9.35
CA PHE A 73 1.52 -7.92 -10.08
C PHE A 73 1.27 -6.78 -9.07
N THR A 74 1.80 -5.60 -9.37
CA THR A 74 1.51 -4.38 -8.61
C THR A 74 1.84 -3.19 -9.49
N ALA A 75 1.04 -2.12 -9.41
CA ALA A 75 1.33 -0.89 -10.12
C ALA A 75 2.56 -0.18 -9.54
N LEU A 76 2.76 -0.26 -8.22
CA LEU A 76 3.87 0.35 -7.51
C LEU A 76 4.36 -0.59 -6.42
N LEU A 77 5.68 -0.84 -6.41
CA LEU A 77 6.33 -1.55 -5.31
C LEU A 77 7.32 -0.59 -4.63
N PRO A 78 7.01 -0.09 -3.41
CA PRO A 78 7.95 0.71 -2.66
C PRO A 78 9.27 -0.05 -2.45
N SER A 79 10.40 0.64 -2.65
CA SER A 79 11.73 0.01 -2.59
C SER A 79 11.98 -0.72 -1.27
N TYR A 80 11.56 -0.14 -0.14
CA TYR A 80 11.72 -0.74 1.18
C TYR A 80 10.95 -2.06 1.34
N LYS A 81 9.80 -2.22 0.67
CA LYS A 81 9.00 -3.45 0.73
C LYS A 81 9.69 -4.66 0.11
N LYS A 82 10.66 -4.45 -0.78
CA LYS A 82 11.47 -5.53 -1.37
C LYS A 82 12.28 -6.29 -0.32
N TYR A 83 12.61 -5.64 0.80
CA TYR A 83 13.37 -6.22 1.90
C TYR A 83 12.48 -6.86 2.97
N LEU A 84 11.16 -6.72 2.85
CA LEU A 84 10.20 -7.27 3.81
C LEU A 84 9.68 -8.65 3.42
N ILE A 85 10.21 -9.25 2.35
CA ILE A 85 9.79 -10.59 1.92
C ILE A 85 10.22 -11.62 2.96
N ASP A 86 9.29 -12.47 3.36
CA ASP A 86 9.56 -13.59 4.28
C ASP A 86 10.76 -14.44 3.80
N PRO A 87 11.83 -14.59 4.60
CA PRO A 87 12.97 -15.43 4.28
C PRO A 87 12.63 -16.88 3.96
N ARG A 88 11.51 -17.41 4.49
CA ARG A 88 11.00 -18.75 4.20
C ARG A 88 10.55 -18.88 2.75
N LEU A 89 9.93 -17.84 2.18
CA LEU A 89 9.58 -17.81 0.76
C LEU A 89 10.83 -17.77 -0.11
N ILE A 90 11.85 -17.01 0.28
CA ILE A 90 13.13 -16.97 -0.42
C ILE A 90 13.81 -18.34 -0.41
N LYS A 91 13.74 -19.06 0.72
CA LYS A 91 14.27 -20.43 0.82
C LYS A 91 13.50 -21.42 -0.06
N LEU A 92 12.19 -21.24 -0.19
CA LEU A 92 11.31 -22.11 -0.97
C LEU A 92 11.47 -21.88 -2.49
N LEU A 93 11.50 -20.62 -2.91
CA LEU A 93 11.36 -20.21 -4.32
C LEU A 93 12.63 -19.59 -4.92
N GLY A 94 13.62 -19.25 -4.09
CA GLY A 94 14.79 -18.47 -4.49
C GLY A 94 14.59 -16.96 -4.37
N GLN A 95 15.55 -16.20 -4.90
CA GLN A 95 15.47 -14.75 -4.90
C GLN A 95 14.44 -14.25 -5.93
N PRO A 96 13.59 -13.27 -5.58
CA PRO A 96 12.61 -12.73 -6.50
C PRO A 96 13.30 -11.93 -7.62
N GLU A 97 12.85 -12.16 -8.85
CA GLU A 97 13.20 -11.33 -10.00
C GLU A 97 12.20 -10.18 -10.13
N TYR A 98 12.70 -8.94 -10.23
CA TYR A 98 11.87 -7.75 -10.35
C TYR A 98 11.87 -7.24 -11.79
N LEU A 99 10.73 -7.39 -12.46
CA LEU A 99 10.48 -6.80 -13.78
C LEU A 99 9.80 -5.44 -13.59
N VAL A 100 10.58 -4.37 -13.63
CA VAL A 100 10.09 -2.99 -13.49
C VAL A 100 10.02 -2.36 -14.87
N TYR A 101 8.85 -1.83 -15.23
CA TYR A 101 8.66 -1.13 -16.49
C TYR A 101 8.98 0.36 -16.35
N ASP A 102 9.74 0.88 -17.30
CA ASP A 102 9.84 2.31 -17.51
C ASP A 102 8.63 2.79 -18.33
N PHE A 103 7.83 3.69 -17.76
CA PHE A 103 6.65 4.27 -18.44
C PHE A 103 7.01 4.95 -19.76
N LYS A 104 8.21 5.53 -19.90
CA LYS A 104 8.66 6.09 -21.18
C LYS A 104 8.89 5.00 -22.21
N SER A 105 9.44 3.87 -21.79
CA SER A 105 9.65 2.70 -22.65
C SER A 105 8.33 2.06 -23.09
N LEU A 106 7.26 2.10 -22.27
CA LEU A 106 5.93 1.62 -22.65
C LEU A 106 5.34 2.38 -23.85
N THR A 107 5.56 3.69 -23.95
CA THR A 107 5.09 4.49 -25.11
C THR A 107 5.70 4.04 -26.44
N LYS A 108 6.85 3.34 -26.40
CA LYS A 108 7.48 2.77 -27.60
C LYS A 108 6.86 1.44 -28.02
N ILE A 109 6.32 0.68 -27.06
CA ILE A 109 5.74 -0.65 -27.29
C ILE A 109 4.27 -0.50 -27.69
N ASP A 110 3.54 0.35 -26.99
CA ASP A 110 2.15 0.67 -27.28
C ASP A 110 2.02 2.19 -27.51
N PRO A 111 1.96 2.65 -28.77
CA PRO A 111 1.77 4.06 -29.10
C PRO A 111 0.45 4.66 -28.57
N SER A 112 -0.52 3.83 -28.20
CA SER A 112 -1.79 4.29 -27.60
C SER A 112 -1.69 4.55 -26.09
N PHE A 113 -0.60 4.10 -25.45
CA PHE A 113 -0.36 4.30 -24.03
C PHE A 113 -0.17 5.79 -23.70
N LYS A 114 -1.04 6.33 -22.84
CA LYS A 114 -0.92 7.69 -22.32
C LYS A 114 -0.20 7.66 -21.00
N LEU A 115 0.91 8.41 -20.91
CA LEU A 115 1.59 8.64 -19.64
C LEU A 115 0.58 9.20 -18.62
N PRO A 116 0.58 8.71 -17.37
CA PRO A 116 -0.25 9.29 -16.32
C PRO A 116 0.08 10.78 -16.19
N LYS A 117 -0.96 11.61 -16.02
CA LYS A 117 -0.77 13.05 -15.81
C LYS A 117 0.10 13.23 -14.56
N ALA A 118 1.14 14.05 -14.66
CA ALA A 118 1.90 14.45 -13.49
C ALA A 118 0.93 15.14 -12.52
N ILE A 119 0.81 14.61 -11.30
CA ILE A 119 0.14 15.31 -10.21
C ILE A 119 1.15 16.34 -9.72
N ALA A 120 0.84 17.61 -9.94
CA ALA A 120 1.59 18.71 -9.34
C ALA A 120 0.88 19.06 -8.03
N ASP A 121 1.55 18.82 -6.91
CA ASP A 121 1.11 19.36 -5.63
C ASP A 121 1.41 20.87 -5.65
N ILE A 122 0.36 21.66 -5.85
CA ILE A 122 0.43 23.11 -5.73
C ILE A 122 0.16 23.41 -4.25
N PHE A 123 1.22 23.80 -3.53
CA PHE A 123 1.08 24.34 -2.18
C PHE A 123 0.71 25.83 -2.32
N ASP A 124 -0.50 26.20 -1.92
CA ASP A 124 -1.12 27.50 -2.24
C ASP A 124 -0.48 28.71 -1.52
N SER A 125 0.42 28.49 -0.56
CA SER A 125 1.20 29.57 0.03
C SER A 125 2.37 29.04 0.84
N GLU A 126 3.57 29.55 0.58
CA GLU A 126 4.70 29.43 1.51
C GLU A 126 4.37 30.18 2.80
N PHE A 127 4.85 29.67 3.95
CA PHE A 127 4.80 30.44 5.20
C PHE A 127 5.55 31.75 5.00
N ASN A 128 4.98 32.84 5.49
CA ASN A 128 5.75 34.07 5.61
C ASN A 128 6.76 33.95 6.77
N ASN A 129 7.75 34.84 6.81
CA ASN A 129 8.82 34.82 7.81
C ASN A 129 8.33 34.71 9.27
N LEU A 130 7.17 35.29 9.59
CA LEU A 130 6.59 35.22 10.92
C LEU A 130 6.04 33.82 11.19
N GLU A 131 5.34 33.23 10.22
CA GLU A 131 4.78 31.90 10.30
C GLU A 131 5.89 30.84 10.44
N ASP A 132 6.95 30.95 9.66
CA ASP A 132 8.13 30.09 9.79
C ASP A 132 8.77 30.19 11.17
N SER A 133 8.93 31.41 11.70
CA SER A 133 9.51 31.63 13.02
C SER A 133 8.66 31.00 14.13
N VAL A 134 7.34 31.07 14.00
CA VAL A 134 6.40 30.45 14.93
C VAL A 134 6.47 28.93 14.83
N TYR A 135 6.40 28.38 13.62
CA TYR A 135 6.51 26.94 13.40
C TYR A 135 7.81 26.38 13.97
N GLU A 136 8.95 27.01 13.67
CA GLU A 136 10.26 26.63 14.19
C GLU A 136 10.33 26.66 15.73
N ALA A 137 9.69 27.65 16.37
CA ALA A 137 9.64 27.73 17.82
C ALA A 137 8.83 26.58 18.45
N PHE A 138 7.72 26.18 17.82
CA PHE A 138 6.95 25.00 18.22
C PHE A 138 7.77 23.71 17.99
N PHE A 139 8.33 23.54 16.80
CA PHE A 139 9.09 22.36 16.41
C PHE A 139 10.34 22.13 17.29
N LYS A 140 11.06 23.21 17.62
CA LYS A 140 12.23 23.16 18.53
C LYS A 140 11.85 23.06 20.01
N GLY A 141 10.56 23.02 20.35
CA GLY A 141 10.09 22.93 21.73
C GLY A 141 10.45 24.15 22.59
N LEU A 142 10.60 25.32 21.96
CA LEU A 142 10.96 26.57 22.65
C LEU A 142 9.75 27.18 23.40
N ILE A 143 8.54 26.78 23.02
CA ILE A 143 7.29 27.21 23.65
C ILE A 143 7.07 26.42 24.95
N LYS A 144 6.88 27.14 26.06
CA LYS A 144 6.60 26.57 27.37
C LYS A 144 5.09 26.43 27.58
N GLY A 145 4.65 25.31 28.17
CA GLY A 145 3.24 25.06 28.45
C GLY A 145 2.93 23.57 28.53
N ASN A 146 1.63 23.25 28.55
CA ASN A 146 1.16 21.88 28.47
C ASN A 146 1.53 21.26 27.11
N LYS A 147 2.17 20.09 27.13
CA LYS A 147 2.69 19.43 25.92
C LYS A 147 1.60 19.05 24.91
N GLU A 148 0.44 18.62 25.37
CA GLU A 148 -0.68 18.22 24.51
C GLU A 148 -1.28 19.43 23.82
N THR A 149 -1.45 20.53 24.56
CA THR A 149 -1.94 21.80 24.01
C THR A 149 -0.97 22.39 22.98
N ILE A 150 0.33 22.35 23.26
CA ILE A 150 1.36 22.81 22.33
C ILE A 150 1.34 21.97 21.06
N LYS A 151 1.28 20.63 21.18
CA LYS A 151 1.27 19.75 20.01
C LYS A 151 0.01 19.92 19.17
N PHE A 152 -1.14 20.09 19.81
CA PHE A 152 -2.39 20.39 19.12
C PHE A 152 -2.31 21.69 18.31
N LEU A 153 -1.76 22.75 18.89
CA LEU A 153 -1.59 24.04 18.22
C LEU A 153 -0.57 23.97 17.08
N GLU A 154 0.56 23.29 17.27
CA GLU A 154 1.57 23.03 16.23
C GLU A 154 0.94 22.33 15.01
N LEU A 155 0.20 21.24 15.24
CA LEU A 155 -0.45 20.48 14.16
C LEU A 155 -1.53 21.31 13.45
N THR A 156 -2.30 22.09 14.22
CA THR A 156 -3.34 22.96 13.66
C THR A 156 -2.72 24.02 12.74
N PHE A 157 -1.60 24.61 13.17
CA PHE A 157 -0.89 25.61 12.39
C PHE A 157 -0.28 25.03 11.12
N TYR A 158 0.39 23.88 11.21
CA TYR A 158 0.99 23.19 10.08
C TYR A 158 -0.05 22.74 9.03
N THR A 159 -1.20 22.25 9.50
CA THR A 159 -2.19 21.62 8.61
C THR A 159 -3.19 22.63 8.04
N TYR A 160 -3.58 23.64 8.82
CA TYR A 160 -4.69 24.54 8.51
C TYR A 160 -4.29 26.02 8.51
N GLY A 161 -3.03 26.34 8.82
CA GLY A 161 -2.50 27.69 8.76
C GLY A 161 -2.84 28.59 9.96
N LYS A 162 -2.47 29.87 9.82
CA LYS A 162 -2.51 30.88 10.88
C LYS A 162 -3.91 31.14 11.46
N GLU A 163 -4.93 31.23 10.62
CA GLU A 163 -6.28 31.59 11.08
C GLU A 163 -6.84 30.52 12.02
N ALA A 164 -6.76 29.25 11.61
CA ALA A 164 -7.17 28.11 12.42
C ALA A 164 -6.37 27.97 13.72
N PHE A 165 -5.05 28.26 13.67
CA PHE A 165 -4.22 28.34 14.88
C PHE A 165 -4.72 29.42 15.84
N CYS A 166 -4.95 30.64 15.36
CA CYS A 166 -5.40 31.76 16.19
C CYS A 166 -6.78 31.51 16.80
N GLU A 167 -7.70 30.95 16.03
CA GLU A 167 -9.02 30.55 16.53
C GLU A 167 -8.92 29.48 17.62
N SER A 168 -8.14 28.42 17.36
CA SER A 168 -7.94 27.34 18.33
C SER A 168 -7.29 27.85 19.62
N TYR A 169 -6.31 28.75 19.50
CA TYR A 169 -5.67 29.38 20.65
C TYR A 169 -6.66 30.22 21.47
N ARG A 170 -7.50 31.04 20.82
CA ARG A 170 -8.52 31.87 21.49
C ARG A 170 -9.50 31.01 22.30
N ARG A 171 -10.00 29.93 21.70
CA ARG A 171 -10.87 28.95 22.38
C ARG A 171 -10.20 28.37 23.64
N LEU A 172 -8.91 28.02 23.56
CA LEU A 172 -8.16 27.46 24.68
C LEU A 172 -7.97 28.45 25.84
N ILE A 173 -7.85 29.75 25.55
CA ILE A 173 -7.73 30.79 26.58
C ILE A 173 -9.08 31.39 27.00
N GLY A 174 -10.19 30.84 26.50
CA GLY A 174 -11.55 31.30 26.83
C GLY A 174 -11.87 32.70 26.30
N LYS A 175 -11.30 33.10 25.15
CA LYS A 175 -11.56 34.39 24.49
C LYS A 175 -12.16 34.21 23.11
#